data_AF-A0A9R1KIV7-F1
#
_entry.id   AF-A0A9R1KIV7-F1
#
_cell.length_a   1.000
_cell.length_b   1.000
_cell.length_c   1.000
_cell.angle_alpha   90.00
_cell.angle_beta   90.00
_cell.angle_gamma   90.00
#
_symmetry.space_group_name_H-M   'P 1'
#
loop_
_entity.id
_entity.type
_entity.pdbx_description
1 polymer ?
#
loop_
_entity_poly.entity_id
_entity_poly.type
_entity_poly.pdbx_seq_one_letter_code
_entity_poly.pdbx_strand_id
1 'polypeptide(L)'
;MASPATPRPALIRPRASRSRSQLGAVSLASDHAAATASSGRRRDFVFVVNPSGANGRTGKQWKQLLPFLHTRLADQCNICECITSGPSHAIDVTREAIKDGADAVIAVGGDGTLHEVVNGFFWKGSPVRALDRGPDHLTALGLIPLGTGSDFARTFGWSNDPRQAIDRIVRGVKSKLDIGMMEGPNGDPHFFINVADIHLSAKAGYFASMYKRFGNLCYVLGALRGFWGHSNRDLRIKVNGGEWRTVDKVTALCVGNAKYFGGGMKITPTVDPFSGDLQVVIIQDFKWYSFLLKLHRLYGGTHLTVNGVSSIRVQSIEVVEVVPNGDVFVQSDGEHFGFLPTKFSVLPGAVDFFS
;
A
#
# COMPACT_ATOMS: atom_id res chain seq x y z
N MET A 1 33.54 -25.34 -4.66
CA MET A 1 32.40 -26.27 -4.53
C MET A 1 31.13 -25.48 -4.81
N ALA A 2 30.52 -25.70 -5.97
CA ALA A 2 29.34 -24.98 -6.43
C ALA A 2 28.07 -25.64 -5.87
N SER A 3 27.20 -24.86 -5.23
CA SER A 3 25.86 -25.31 -4.84
C SER A 3 24.89 -25.21 -6.04
N PRO A 4 23.98 -26.18 -6.21
CA PRO A 4 23.10 -26.23 -7.37
C PRO A 4 21.96 -25.21 -7.28
N ALA A 5 21.65 -24.59 -8.41
CA ALA A 5 20.56 -23.65 -8.58
C ALA A 5 19.18 -24.34 -8.40
N THR A 6 18.31 -23.72 -7.60
CA THR A 6 16.90 -24.09 -7.47
C THR A 6 16.12 -23.70 -8.73
N PRO A 7 15.17 -24.52 -9.20
CA PRO A 7 14.41 -24.24 -10.42
C PRO A 7 13.34 -23.16 -10.22
N ARG A 8 13.20 -22.28 -11.22
CA ARG A 8 12.16 -21.23 -11.32
C ARG A 8 10.75 -21.84 -11.39
N PRO A 9 9.73 -21.26 -10.73
CA PRO A 9 8.35 -21.64 -10.97
C PRO A 9 7.89 -21.14 -12.35
N ALA A 10 7.31 -22.03 -13.16
CA ALA A 10 6.77 -21.71 -14.47
C ALA A 10 5.34 -21.16 -14.35
N LEU A 11 5.10 -19.98 -14.93
CA LEU A 11 3.76 -19.48 -15.22
C LEU A 11 3.03 -20.46 -16.15
N ILE A 12 1.98 -21.11 -15.66
CA ILE A 12 1.15 -22.01 -16.45
C ILE A 12 0.26 -21.16 -17.36
N ARG A 13 0.63 -21.07 -18.64
CA ARG A 13 -0.23 -20.53 -19.71
C ARG A 13 -1.16 -21.63 -20.25
N PRO A 14 -2.42 -21.34 -20.59
CA PRO A 14 -3.26 -22.28 -21.34
C PRO A 14 -2.71 -22.46 -22.77
N ARG A 15 -2.47 -23.70 -23.18
CA ARG A 15 -2.10 -24.07 -24.55
C ARG A 15 -3.32 -23.91 -25.47
N ALA A 16 -3.24 -23.01 -26.45
CA ALA A 16 -4.14 -22.99 -27.59
C ALA A 16 -3.72 -24.09 -28.58
N SER A 17 -4.59 -25.08 -28.82
CA SER A 17 -4.42 -26.08 -29.88
C SER A 17 -4.89 -25.50 -31.22
N ARG A 18 -4.02 -25.51 -32.22
CA ARG A 18 -4.41 -25.38 -33.64
C ARG A 18 -3.73 -26.48 -34.44
N SER A 19 -4.52 -27.41 -34.95
CA SER A 19 -4.11 -28.40 -35.95
C SER A 19 -4.37 -27.89 -37.37
N ARG A 20 -3.47 -28.27 -38.27
CA ARG A 20 -3.30 -27.90 -39.69
C ARG A 20 -4.53 -28.13 -40.59
N SER A 21 -4.60 -27.37 -41.70
CA SER A 21 -4.46 -27.88 -43.09
C SER A 21 -4.67 -26.78 -44.14
N GLN A 22 -4.34 -27.09 -45.39
CA GLN A 22 -3.85 -26.25 -46.48
C GLN A 22 -4.93 -25.72 -47.45
N LEU A 23 -4.54 -24.66 -48.17
CA LEU A 23 -4.78 -24.32 -49.59
C LEU A 23 -6.22 -24.29 -50.18
N GLY A 24 -6.56 -23.13 -50.77
CA GLY A 24 -7.22 -23.11 -52.09
C GLY A 24 -8.32 -22.08 -52.30
N ALA A 25 -8.14 -21.28 -53.37
CA ALA A 25 -9.13 -20.56 -54.18
C ALA A 25 -9.56 -19.13 -53.79
N VAL A 26 -9.27 -18.27 -54.77
CA VAL A 26 -9.69 -16.88 -54.97
C VAL A 26 -11.18 -16.85 -55.37
N SER A 27 -11.95 -15.92 -54.82
CA SER A 27 -13.19 -15.43 -55.45
C SER A 27 -13.49 -13.99 -55.01
N LEU A 28 -13.91 -13.19 -55.98
CA LEU A 28 -14.16 -11.76 -55.93
C LEU A 28 -15.50 -11.40 -55.25
N ALA A 29 -15.47 -10.22 -54.62
CA ALA A 29 -16.55 -9.25 -54.41
C ALA A 29 -17.75 -9.64 -53.52
N SER A 30 -17.84 -8.98 -52.36
CA SER A 30 -18.99 -8.13 -52.04
C SER A 30 -18.64 -7.24 -50.84
N ASP A 31 -18.75 -5.93 -51.07
CA ASP A 31 -18.61 -4.88 -50.06
C ASP A 31 -19.69 -5.04 -48.99
N HIS A 32 -19.27 -5.49 -47.81
CA HIS A 32 -19.96 -5.21 -46.57
C HIS A 32 -19.01 -4.47 -45.65
N ALA A 33 -19.46 -3.27 -45.26
CA ALA A 33 -18.77 -2.34 -44.39
C ALA A 33 -18.13 -3.06 -43.20
N ALA A 34 -16.82 -3.29 -43.31
CA ALA A 34 -15.99 -3.72 -42.21
C ALA A 34 -15.94 -2.57 -41.21
N ALA A 35 -16.80 -2.63 -40.20
CA ALA A 35 -16.54 -1.97 -38.94
C ALA A 35 -15.15 -2.43 -38.49
N THR A 36 -14.19 -1.51 -38.58
CA THR A 36 -12.82 -1.70 -38.07
C THR A 36 -12.91 -1.89 -36.56
N ALA A 37 -13.15 -3.14 -36.13
CA ALA A 37 -12.79 -3.59 -34.81
C ALA A 37 -11.27 -3.51 -34.75
N SER A 38 -10.74 -2.41 -34.22
CA SER A 38 -9.36 -2.36 -33.79
C SER A 38 -9.18 -3.53 -32.84
N SER A 39 -8.47 -4.57 -33.28
CA SER A 39 -8.15 -5.73 -32.44
C SER A 39 -7.11 -5.29 -31.41
N GLY A 40 -7.55 -4.48 -30.45
CA GLY A 40 -6.76 -4.06 -29.32
C GLY A 40 -6.38 -5.28 -28.52
N ARG A 41 -5.10 -5.38 -28.16
CA ARG A 41 -4.61 -6.38 -27.22
C ARG A 41 -5.49 -6.36 -25.97
N ARG A 42 -5.97 -7.52 -25.52
CA ARG A 42 -6.64 -7.64 -24.21
C ARG A 42 -5.69 -7.17 -23.11
N ARG A 43 -6.23 -6.42 -22.15
CA ARG A 43 -5.46 -5.96 -20.98
C ARG A 43 -5.10 -7.14 -20.09
N ASP A 44 -3.94 -7.12 -19.45
CA ASP A 44 -3.51 -8.17 -18.51
C ASP A 44 -3.61 -7.68 -17.07
N PHE A 45 -4.51 -8.28 -16.30
CA PHE A 45 -4.75 -7.95 -14.90
C PHE A 45 -4.26 -9.10 -14.02
N VAL A 46 -3.36 -8.78 -13.09
CA VAL A 46 -2.77 -9.74 -12.14
C VAL A 46 -3.37 -9.51 -10.76
N PHE A 47 -4.01 -10.53 -10.20
CA PHE A 47 -4.61 -10.50 -8.87
C PHE A 47 -3.67 -11.19 -7.89
N VAL A 48 -3.06 -10.42 -6.99
CA VAL A 48 -2.12 -10.91 -5.98
C VAL A 48 -2.90 -11.19 -4.70
N VAL A 49 -3.06 -12.47 -4.39
CA VAL A 49 -3.98 -12.95 -3.35
C VAL A 49 -3.19 -13.50 -2.17
N ASN A 50 -3.43 -12.95 -0.99
CA ASN A 50 -2.94 -13.53 0.26
C ASN A 50 -3.99 -14.50 0.84
N PRO A 51 -3.85 -15.82 0.65
CA PRO A 51 -4.86 -16.78 1.08
C PRO A 51 -5.01 -16.83 2.61
N SER A 52 -3.93 -16.55 3.34
CA SER A 52 -3.86 -16.56 4.81
C SER A 52 -4.45 -15.30 5.44
N GLY A 53 -4.77 -14.29 4.64
CA GLY A 53 -5.40 -13.04 5.08
C GLY A 53 -6.67 -13.26 5.92
N ALA A 54 -6.85 -12.40 6.93
CA ALA A 54 -7.99 -12.43 7.85
C ALA A 54 -8.28 -13.82 8.47
N ASN A 55 -7.21 -14.54 8.88
CA ASN A 55 -7.24 -15.91 9.39
C ASN A 55 -7.75 -16.93 8.37
N GLY A 56 -7.27 -16.85 7.12
CA GLY A 56 -7.64 -17.75 6.03
C GLY A 56 -9.00 -17.45 5.36
N ARG A 57 -9.71 -16.40 5.81
CA ARG A 57 -10.99 -16.00 5.20
C ARG A 57 -10.81 -15.42 3.80
N THR A 58 -9.71 -14.70 3.56
CA THR A 58 -9.41 -14.11 2.24
C THR A 58 -9.38 -15.18 1.15
N GLY A 59 -8.67 -16.31 1.36
CA GLY A 59 -8.62 -17.38 0.37
C GLY A 59 -9.99 -18.05 0.10
N LYS A 60 -10.83 -18.21 1.13
CA LYS A 60 -12.19 -18.76 0.98
C LYS A 60 -13.10 -17.82 0.19
N GLN A 61 -13.10 -16.54 0.54
CA GLN A 61 -13.91 -15.52 -0.13
C GLN A 61 -13.45 -15.29 -1.57
N TRP A 62 -12.14 -15.30 -1.83
CA TRP A 62 -11.60 -15.14 -3.18
C TRP A 62 -12.14 -16.21 -4.13
N LYS A 63 -12.12 -17.49 -3.72
CA LYS A 63 -12.68 -18.60 -4.52
C LYS A 63 -14.16 -18.40 -4.87
N GLN A 64 -14.93 -17.81 -3.95
CA GLN A 64 -16.35 -17.51 -4.17
C GLN A 64 -16.56 -16.30 -5.09
N LEU A 65 -15.60 -15.37 -5.13
CA LEU A 65 -15.64 -14.17 -5.96
C LEU A 65 -15.19 -14.41 -7.39
N LEU A 66 -14.35 -15.42 -7.65
CA LEU A 66 -13.80 -15.70 -8.98
C LEU A 66 -14.86 -15.81 -10.07
N PRO A 67 -15.97 -16.55 -9.93
CA PRO A 67 -17.00 -16.60 -10.97
C PRO A 67 -17.54 -15.22 -11.30
N PHE A 68 -17.82 -14.40 -10.28
CA PHE A 68 -18.31 -13.03 -10.46
C PHE A 68 -17.26 -12.13 -11.13
N LEU A 69 -15.99 -12.25 -10.74
CA LEU A 69 -14.88 -11.54 -11.37
C LEU A 69 -14.79 -11.88 -12.86
N HIS A 70 -14.80 -13.16 -13.21
CA HIS A 70 -14.77 -13.62 -14.60
C HIS A 70 -15.95 -13.08 -15.40
N THR A 71 -17.18 -13.14 -14.87
CA THR A 71 -18.36 -12.57 -15.54
C THR A 71 -18.23 -11.08 -15.83
N ARG A 72 -17.51 -10.32 -15.00
CA ARG A 72 -17.39 -8.85 -15.17
C ARG A 72 -16.18 -8.42 -15.98
N LEU A 73 -15.10 -9.19 -15.99
CA LEU A 73 -13.80 -8.79 -16.55
C LEU A 73 -13.29 -9.66 -17.71
N ALA A 74 -13.76 -10.90 -17.87
CA ALA A 74 -13.16 -11.84 -18.83
C ALA A 74 -13.28 -11.40 -20.31
N ASP A 75 -14.24 -10.55 -20.64
CA ASP A 75 -14.39 -10.00 -21.98
C ASP A 75 -13.43 -8.83 -22.26
N GLN A 76 -12.94 -8.16 -21.21
CA GLN A 76 -12.14 -6.94 -21.31
C GLN A 76 -10.65 -7.14 -21.02
N CYS A 77 -10.30 -8.15 -20.22
CA CYS A 77 -8.93 -8.42 -19.81
C CYS A 77 -8.68 -9.92 -19.60
N ASN A 78 -7.43 -10.31 -19.75
CA ASN A 78 -6.90 -11.56 -19.25
C ASN A 78 -6.74 -11.45 -17.73
N ILE A 79 -7.23 -12.44 -17.01
CA ILE A 79 -7.18 -12.52 -15.55
C ILE A 79 -6.11 -13.54 -15.18
N CYS A 80 -5.10 -13.10 -14.43
CA CYS A 80 -4.07 -13.96 -13.87
C CYS A 80 -4.16 -13.91 -12.35
N GLU A 81 -4.21 -15.08 -11.70
CA GLU A 81 -4.22 -15.18 -10.25
C GLU A 81 -2.85 -15.61 -9.75
N CYS A 82 -2.32 -14.88 -8.76
CA CYS A 82 -1.07 -15.22 -8.09
C CYS A 82 -1.34 -15.37 -6.60
N ILE A 83 -1.30 -16.62 -6.11
CA ILE A 83 -1.48 -16.94 -4.70
C ILE A 83 -0.12 -16.79 -3.99
N THR A 84 -0.05 -15.91 -2.99
CA THR A 84 1.19 -15.72 -2.24
C THR A 84 1.42 -16.87 -1.27
N SER A 85 2.69 -17.14 -0.99
CA SER A 85 3.16 -18.29 -0.18
C SER A 85 3.73 -17.89 1.18
N GLY A 86 3.96 -16.59 1.41
CA GLY A 86 4.54 -16.08 2.64
C GLY A 86 4.80 -14.57 2.57
N PRO A 87 5.39 -13.99 3.63
CA PRO A 87 5.77 -12.59 3.67
C PRO A 87 6.69 -12.21 2.51
N SER A 88 6.56 -10.97 2.04
CA SER A 88 7.32 -10.39 0.92
C SER A 88 7.08 -11.02 -0.46
N HIS A 89 6.39 -12.16 -0.58
CA HIS A 89 6.16 -12.78 -1.88
C HIS A 89 5.27 -11.91 -2.79
N ALA A 90 4.35 -11.11 -2.25
CA ALA A 90 3.56 -10.20 -3.09
C ALA A 90 4.42 -9.10 -3.74
N ILE A 91 5.54 -8.73 -3.12
CA ILE A 91 6.50 -7.76 -3.67
C ILE A 91 7.10 -8.33 -4.96
N ASP A 92 7.62 -9.56 -4.90
CA ASP A 92 8.30 -10.20 -6.04
C ASP A 92 7.33 -10.48 -7.19
N VAL A 93 6.17 -11.04 -6.88
CA VAL A 93 5.09 -11.27 -7.88
C VAL A 93 4.69 -9.98 -8.57
N THR A 94 4.54 -8.89 -7.82
CA THR A 94 4.17 -7.59 -8.39
C THR A 94 5.26 -7.07 -9.32
N ARG A 95 6.53 -7.16 -8.92
CA ARG A 95 7.66 -6.74 -9.77
C ARG A 95 7.73 -7.54 -11.06
N GLU A 96 7.56 -8.86 -10.99
CA GLU A 96 7.55 -9.74 -12.16
C GLU A 96 6.37 -9.40 -13.08
N ALA A 97 5.16 -9.25 -12.53
CA ALA A 97 3.99 -8.84 -13.29
C ALA A 97 4.18 -7.51 -14.04
N ILE A 98 4.78 -6.51 -13.39
CA ILE A 98 5.06 -5.21 -14.02
C ILE A 98 6.11 -5.37 -15.13
N LYS A 99 7.20 -6.11 -14.89
CA LYS A 99 8.24 -6.38 -15.90
C LYS A 99 7.68 -7.08 -17.13
N ASP A 100 6.74 -8.01 -16.92
CA ASP A 100 6.03 -8.75 -17.95
C ASP A 100 4.96 -7.91 -18.69
N GLY A 101 4.75 -6.66 -18.28
CA GLY A 101 3.88 -5.71 -18.97
C GLY A 101 2.41 -5.82 -18.58
N ALA A 102 2.11 -6.20 -17.33
CA ALA A 102 0.75 -6.13 -16.79
C ALA A 102 0.18 -4.71 -16.91
N ASP A 103 -1.10 -4.61 -17.27
CA ASP A 103 -1.85 -3.34 -17.30
C ASP A 103 -2.34 -2.97 -15.90
N ALA A 104 -2.56 -3.97 -15.04
CA ALA A 104 -2.88 -3.76 -13.64
C ALA A 104 -2.38 -4.88 -12.73
N VAL A 105 -2.03 -4.50 -11.50
CA VAL A 105 -1.80 -5.40 -10.37
C VAL A 105 -2.78 -5.05 -9.26
N ILE A 106 -3.59 -6.02 -8.85
CA ILE A 106 -4.68 -5.86 -7.89
C ILE A 106 -4.33 -6.60 -6.61
N ALA A 107 -4.19 -5.88 -5.51
CA ALA A 107 -4.02 -6.47 -4.19
C ALA A 107 -5.36 -7.05 -3.70
N VAL A 108 -5.37 -8.33 -3.35
CA VAL A 108 -6.52 -9.04 -2.80
C VAL A 108 -6.20 -9.50 -1.38
N GLY A 109 -6.62 -8.70 -0.40
CA GLY A 109 -6.25 -8.91 1.00
C GLY A 109 -6.52 -7.72 1.90
N GLY A 110 -5.74 -7.59 2.96
CA GLY A 110 -5.75 -6.42 3.85
C GLY A 110 -4.62 -5.43 3.53
N ASP A 111 -4.42 -4.46 4.42
CA ASP A 111 -3.45 -3.38 4.20
C ASP A 111 -2.01 -3.87 4.08
N GLY A 112 -1.63 -4.97 4.76
CA GLY A 112 -0.30 -5.57 4.59
C GLY A 112 -0.07 -6.17 3.19
N THR A 113 -1.09 -6.76 2.57
CA THR A 113 -0.99 -7.25 1.19
C THR A 113 -0.88 -6.08 0.22
N LEU A 114 -1.65 -5.01 0.45
CA LEU A 114 -1.53 -3.78 -0.32
C LEU A 114 -0.14 -3.15 -0.18
N HIS A 115 0.41 -3.10 1.04
CA HIS A 115 1.74 -2.59 1.32
C HIS A 115 2.83 -3.35 0.55
N GLU A 116 2.80 -4.69 0.56
CA GLU A 116 3.75 -5.49 -0.22
C GLU A 116 3.58 -5.26 -1.73
N VAL A 117 2.34 -5.22 -2.24
CA VAL A 117 2.09 -4.93 -3.66
C VAL A 117 2.66 -3.57 -4.03
N VAL A 118 2.40 -2.51 -3.25
CA VAL A 118 2.95 -1.16 -3.47
C VAL A 118 4.47 -1.17 -3.48
N ASN A 119 5.13 -1.84 -2.54
CA ASN A 119 6.60 -1.96 -2.54
C ASN A 119 7.13 -2.74 -3.76
N GLY A 120 6.30 -3.57 -4.39
CA GLY A 120 6.60 -4.22 -5.66
C GLY A 120 6.54 -3.28 -6.88
N PHE A 121 5.86 -2.14 -6.79
CA PHE A 121 5.88 -1.11 -7.84
C PHE A 121 7.22 -0.37 -7.93
N PHE A 122 8.10 -0.54 -6.94
CA PHE A 122 9.36 0.17 -6.84
C PHE A 122 10.55 -0.77 -6.66
N TRP A 123 11.71 -0.32 -7.15
CA TRP A 123 13.00 -0.97 -6.95
C TRP A 123 14.08 0.10 -6.88
N LYS A 124 14.90 0.10 -5.81
CA LYS A 124 15.98 1.08 -5.60
C LYS A 124 15.53 2.53 -5.79
N GLY A 125 14.36 2.89 -5.25
CA GLY A 125 13.85 4.28 -5.30
C GLY A 125 13.13 4.66 -6.60
N SER A 126 13.10 3.77 -7.59
CA SER A 126 12.51 4.06 -8.90
C SER A 126 11.31 3.15 -9.20
N PRO A 127 10.27 3.64 -9.92
CA PRO A 127 9.18 2.81 -10.39
C PRO A 127 9.71 1.69 -11.30
N VAL A 128 9.24 0.47 -11.07
CA VAL A 128 9.50 -0.67 -11.96
C VAL A 128 8.76 -0.44 -13.27
N ARG A 129 9.44 -0.72 -14.38
CA ARG A 129 8.89 -0.56 -15.73
C ARG A 129 8.83 -1.91 -16.43
N ALA A 130 7.86 -2.04 -17.31
CA ALA A 130 7.77 -3.17 -18.22
C ALA A 130 8.98 -3.18 -19.17
N LEU A 131 9.53 -4.35 -19.43
CA LEU A 131 10.76 -4.50 -20.24
C LEU A 131 10.47 -4.30 -21.74
N ASP A 132 9.33 -4.81 -22.19
CA ASP A 132 8.96 -4.85 -23.61
C ASP A 132 7.87 -3.82 -23.97
N ARG A 133 7.63 -2.83 -23.10
CA ARG A 133 6.66 -1.74 -23.33
C ARG A 133 7.39 -0.41 -23.44
N GLY A 134 6.78 0.51 -24.19
CA GLY A 134 7.25 1.90 -24.24
C GLY A 134 7.26 2.55 -22.86
N PRO A 135 8.04 3.63 -22.67
CA PRO A 135 8.22 4.30 -21.39
C PRO A 135 6.92 4.85 -20.78
N ASP A 136 5.90 5.07 -21.60
CA ASP A 136 4.60 5.59 -21.20
C ASP A 136 3.65 4.53 -20.62
N HIS A 137 4.02 3.24 -20.66
CA HIS A 137 3.19 2.19 -20.06
C HIS A 137 3.27 2.24 -18.53
N LEU A 138 2.12 2.48 -17.91
CA LEU A 138 1.95 2.47 -16.46
C LEU A 138 1.02 1.33 -16.06
N THR A 139 1.54 0.41 -15.26
CA THR A 139 0.73 -0.58 -14.56
C THR A 139 -0.11 0.12 -13.50
N ALA A 140 -1.42 -0.15 -13.47
CA ALA A 140 -2.31 0.40 -12.45
C ALA A 140 -2.37 -0.49 -11.21
N LEU A 141 -2.54 0.11 -10.04
CA LEU A 141 -2.83 -0.53 -8.78
C LEU A 141 -4.35 -0.65 -8.58
N GLY A 142 -4.79 -1.81 -8.10
CA GLY A 142 -6.15 -2.03 -7.60
C GLY A 142 -6.16 -2.61 -6.18
N LEU A 143 -7.29 -2.47 -5.49
CA LEU A 143 -7.51 -3.06 -4.17
C LEU A 143 -8.88 -3.71 -4.09
N ILE A 144 -8.89 -5.00 -3.74
CA ILE A 144 -10.06 -5.75 -3.27
C ILE A 144 -9.87 -6.01 -1.75
N PRO A 145 -10.55 -5.25 -0.88
CA PRO A 145 -10.32 -5.27 0.55
C PRO A 145 -11.00 -6.49 1.20
N LEU A 146 -10.25 -7.58 1.38
CA LEU A 146 -10.69 -8.80 2.08
C LEU A 146 -10.08 -8.95 3.49
N GLY A 147 -9.65 -7.83 4.09
CA GLY A 147 -9.08 -7.74 5.44
C GLY A 147 -10.10 -7.39 6.54
N THR A 148 -9.66 -7.40 7.80
CA THR A 148 -10.51 -7.12 8.98
C THR A 148 -10.88 -5.65 9.19
N GLY A 149 -10.34 -4.72 8.39
CA GLY A 149 -10.64 -3.29 8.59
C GLY A 149 -10.00 -2.31 7.62
N SER A 150 -9.71 -2.72 6.37
CA SER A 150 -8.84 -2.04 5.39
C SER A 150 -8.83 -0.52 5.52
N ASP A 151 -7.78 0.00 6.17
CA ASP A 151 -7.64 1.40 6.49
C ASP A 151 -7.48 2.25 5.22
N PHE A 152 -6.83 1.70 4.19
CA PHE A 152 -6.68 2.38 2.91
C PHE A 152 -8.03 2.55 2.21
N ALA A 153 -8.86 1.51 2.13
CA ALA A 153 -10.21 1.62 1.55
C ALA A 153 -11.08 2.64 2.31
N ARG A 154 -10.94 2.70 3.65
CA ARG A 154 -11.67 3.67 4.50
C ARG A 154 -11.28 5.11 4.19
N THR A 155 -10.05 5.38 3.73
CA THR A 155 -9.59 6.73 3.34
C THR A 155 -10.45 7.35 2.25
N PHE A 156 -10.96 6.54 1.33
CA PHE A 156 -11.86 6.94 0.23
C PHE A 156 -13.34 6.78 0.57
N GLY A 157 -13.69 6.37 1.79
CA GLY A 157 -15.07 6.11 2.19
C GLY A 157 -15.67 4.87 1.51
N TRP A 158 -14.85 3.97 0.98
CA TRP A 158 -15.34 2.77 0.32
C TRP A 158 -15.83 1.73 1.32
N SER A 159 -16.83 0.97 0.89
CA SER A 159 -17.23 -0.24 1.59
C SER A 159 -16.16 -1.33 1.45
N ASN A 160 -16.12 -2.25 2.40
CA ASN A 160 -15.30 -3.46 2.29
C ASN A 160 -16.00 -4.56 1.44
N ASP A 161 -16.99 -4.21 0.63
CA ASP A 161 -17.65 -5.15 -0.26
C ASP A 161 -16.74 -5.45 -1.47
N PRO A 162 -16.23 -6.67 -1.61
CA PRO A 162 -15.35 -7.03 -2.72
C PRO A 162 -16.03 -6.91 -4.09
N ARG A 163 -17.36 -7.02 -4.18
CA ARG A 163 -18.08 -6.84 -5.46
C ARG A 163 -18.02 -5.40 -5.91
N GLN A 164 -18.20 -4.45 -4.99
CA GLN A 164 -18.04 -3.02 -5.28
C GLN A 164 -16.60 -2.68 -5.67
N ALA A 165 -15.61 -3.34 -5.07
CA ALA A 165 -14.21 -3.19 -5.47
C ALA A 165 -13.95 -3.68 -6.91
N ILE A 166 -14.51 -4.84 -7.28
CA ILE A 166 -14.45 -5.35 -8.66
C ILE A 166 -15.13 -4.37 -9.62
N ASP A 167 -16.29 -3.83 -9.26
CA ASP A 167 -17.01 -2.87 -10.09
C ASP A 167 -16.21 -1.57 -10.32
N ARG A 168 -15.44 -1.10 -9.33
CA ARG A 168 -14.50 0.03 -9.49
C ARG A 168 -13.40 -0.30 -10.52
N ILE A 169 -12.81 -1.49 -10.42
CA ILE A 169 -11.77 -1.95 -11.36
C ILE A 169 -12.34 -2.07 -12.79
N VAL A 170 -13.57 -2.59 -12.93
CA VAL A 170 -14.27 -2.73 -14.23
C VAL A 170 -14.55 -1.37 -14.87
N ARG A 171 -14.97 -0.37 -14.08
CA ARG A 171 -15.17 1.00 -14.57
C ARG A 171 -13.89 1.60 -15.15
N GLY A 172 -12.74 1.20 -14.61
CA GLY A 172 -11.43 1.54 -15.17
C GLY A 172 -11.03 3.01 -14.99
N VAL A 173 -11.73 3.76 -14.14
CA VAL A 173 -11.37 5.14 -13.78
C VAL A 173 -10.10 5.09 -12.92
N LYS A 174 -9.08 5.84 -13.33
CA LYS A 174 -7.78 5.87 -12.66
C LYS A 174 -7.47 7.27 -12.17
N SER A 175 -6.91 7.34 -10.97
CA SER A 175 -6.34 8.56 -10.38
C SER A 175 -4.84 8.37 -10.14
N LYS A 176 -4.09 9.48 -10.12
CA LYS A 176 -2.65 9.47 -9.83
C LYS A 176 -2.44 9.47 -8.33
N LEU A 177 -2.09 8.31 -7.78
CA LEU A 177 -1.89 8.10 -6.34
C LEU A 177 -0.47 8.47 -5.92
N ASP A 178 -0.37 9.27 -4.87
CA ASP A 178 0.87 9.59 -4.20
C ASP A 178 1.35 8.42 -3.34
N ILE A 179 2.67 8.22 -3.27
CA ILE A 179 3.29 7.20 -2.43
C ILE A 179 4.27 7.88 -1.47
N GLY A 180 4.20 7.53 -0.19
CA GLY A 180 5.18 7.95 0.80
C GLY A 180 6.47 7.14 0.65
N MET A 181 7.61 7.81 0.77
CA MET A 181 8.95 7.21 0.75
C MET A 181 9.72 7.62 1.99
N MET A 182 10.42 6.65 2.58
CA MET A 182 11.31 6.83 3.72
C MET A 182 12.73 6.45 3.32
N GLU A 183 13.70 7.26 3.72
CA GLU A 183 15.13 7.04 3.49
C GLU A 183 15.85 7.12 4.84
N GLY A 184 16.51 6.03 5.22
CA GLY A 184 17.31 5.93 6.45
C GLY A 184 18.78 6.21 6.17
N PRO A 185 19.67 6.03 7.16
CA PRO A 185 21.11 6.28 7.01
C PRO A 185 21.77 5.44 5.90
N ASN A 186 21.24 4.24 5.65
CA ASN A 186 21.75 3.31 4.64
C ASN A 186 21.36 3.72 3.21
N GLY A 187 20.45 4.69 3.06
CA GLY A 187 19.98 5.18 1.76
C GLY A 187 18.98 4.25 1.03
N ASP A 188 18.66 3.07 1.59
CA ASP A 188 17.65 2.20 1.01
C ASP A 188 16.24 2.79 1.20
N PRO A 189 15.49 3.01 0.11
CA PRO A 189 14.16 3.60 0.19
C PRO A 189 13.12 2.54 0.56
N HIS A 190 12.24 2.89 1.49
CA HIS A 190 11.06 2.09 1.85
C HIS A 190 9.80 2.87 1.57
N PHE A 191 8.77 2.21 1.03
CA PHE A 191 7.54 2.86 0.61
C PHE A 191 6.40 2.55 1.56
N PHE A 192 5.56 3.54 1.81
CA PHE A 192 4.36 3.40 2.61
C PHE A 192 3.17 4.06 1.91
N ILE A 193 1.99 3.46 2.11
CA ILE A 193 0.75 3.94 1.51
C ILE A 193 -0.18 4.58 2.53
N ASN A 194 -0.17 4.14 3.80
CA ASN A 194 -1.00 4.74 4.84
C ASN A 194 -0.22 5.71 5.71
N VAL A 195 0.56 5.19 6.66
CA VAL A 195 1.19 6.00 7.72
C VAL A 195 2.54 5.40 8.09
N ALA A 196 3.53 6.28 8.22
CA ALA A 196 4.77 6.03 8.92
C ALA A 196 4.72 6.62 10.34
N ASP A 197 5.16 5.83 11.30
CA ASP A 197 5.08 6.08 12.72
C ASP A 197 6.49 6.23 13.32
N ILE A 198 6.66 7.21 14.20
CA ILE A 198 7.91 7.48 14.91
C ILE A 198 7.67 7.51 16.41
N HIS A 199 8.62 6.96 17.17
CA HIS A 199 8.67 6.99 18.64
C HIS A 199 7.58 6.12 19.29
N LEU A 200 6.66 6.69 20.08
CA LEU A 200 5.64 5.88 20.76
C LEU A 200 4.75 5.12 19.78
N SER A 201 4.34 5.74 18.67
CA SER A 201 3.41 5.10 17.74
C SER A 201 4.06 3.90 17.03
N ALA A 202 5.35 3.96 16.73
CA ALA A 202 6.12 2.82 16.23
C ALA A 202 6.23 1.69 17.28
N LYS A 203 6.55 2.05 18.53
CA LYS A 203 6.60 1.08 19.64
C LYS A 203 5.23 0.43 19.88
N ALA A 204 4.15 1.20 19.77
CA ALA A 204 2.78 0.73 19.88
C ALA A 204 2.40 -0.23 18.74
N GLY A 205 2.76 0.08 17.50
CA GLY A 205 2.56 -0.77 16.33
C GLY A 205 3.29 -2.11 16.45
N TYR A 206 4.54 -2.09 16.92
CA TYR A 206 5.29 -3.30 17.23
C TYR A 206 4.56 -4.19 18.25
N PHE A 207 4.12 -3.65 19.38
CA PHE A 207 3.36 -4.41 20.37
C PHE A 207 2.00 -4.90 19.86
N ALA A 208 1.29 -4.07 19.08
CA ALA A 208 0.01 -4.43 18.49
C ALA A 208 0.12 -5.68 17.60
N SER A 209 1.25 -5.85 16.91
CA SER A 209 1.51 -7.03 16.07
C SER A 209 1.48 -8.35 16.87
N MET A 210 1.88 -8.33 18.14
CA MET A 210 1.84 -9.49 19.04
C MET A 210 0.44 -9.77 19.59
N TYR A 211 -0.45 -8.77 19.55
CA TYR A 211 -1.82 -8.87 20.06
C TYR A 211 -2.86 -9.06 18.95
N LYS A 212 -2.47 -9.39 17.72
CA LYS A 212 -3.38 -9.56 16.55
C LYS A 212 -4.60 -10.46 16.81
N ARG A 213 -4.52 -11.41 17.76
CA ARG A 213 -5.66 -12.26 18.16
C ARG A 213 -6.85 -11.49 18.74
N PHE A 214 -6.62 -10.29 19.26
CA PHE A 214 -7.64 -9.45 19.91
C PHE A 214 -8.34 -8.49 18.93
N GLY A 215 -8.17 -8.67 17.62
CA GLY A 215 -8.79 -7.81 16.61
C GLY A 215 -8.37 -6.35 16.79
N ASN A 216 -9.32 -5.42 16.66
CA ASN A 216 -9.04 -3.98 16.74
C ASN A 216 -8.50 -3.51 18.11
N LEU A 217 -8.72 -4.28 19.19
CA LEU A 217 -8.16 -3.95 20.50
C LEU A 217 -6.64 -4.11 20.55
N CYS A 218 -6.02 -4.81 19.59
CA CYS A 218 -4.58 -4.98 19.55
C CYS A 218 -3.84 -3.64 19.50
N TYR A 219 -4.39 -2.63 18.82
CA TYR A 219 -3.80 -1.30 18.70
C TYR A 219 -3.87 -0.52 20.01
N VAL A 220 -4.97 -0.64 20.75
CA VAL A 220 -5.10 -0.02 22.08
C VAL A 220 -4.16 -0.68 23.08
N LEU A 221 -4.12 -2.01 23.12
CA LEU A 221 -3.21 -2.77 23.98
C LEU A 221 -1.74 -2.51 23.61
N GLY A 222 -1.44 -2.43 22.32
CA GLY A 222 -0.13 -2.07 21.80
C GLY A 222 0.31 -0.68 22.25
N ALA A 223 -0.58 0.32 22.14
CA ALA A 223 -0.32 1.67 22.62
C ALA A 223 -0.05 1.72 24.13
N LEU A 224 -0.89 1.07 24.94
CA LEU A 224 -0.71 0.99 26.39
C LEU A 224 0.62 0.33 26.77
N ARG A 225 0.97 -0.76 26.09
CA ARG A 225 2.26 -1.43 26.30
C ARG A 225 3.43 -0.56 25.84
N GLY A 226 3.24 0.21 24.77
CA GLY A 226 4.19 1.19 24.24
C GLY A 226 4.53 2.25 25.28
N PHE A 227 3.53 2.77 25.98
CA PHE A 227 3.70 3.78 27.04
C PHE A 227 4.55 3.28 28.21
N TRP A 228 4.60 1.97 28.45
CA TRP A 228 5.40 1.42 29.54
C TRP A 228 6.89 1.63 29.27
N GLY A 229 7.55 2.40 30.15
CA GLY A 229 8.95 2.80 29.98
C GLY A 229 9.17 3.76 28.80
N HIS A 230 8.14 4.47 28.33
CA HIS A 230 8.28 5.50 27.32
C HIS A 230 8.57 6.86 27.96
N SER A 231 9.56 7.56 27.42
CA SER A 231 9.84 8.96 27.71
C SER A 231 9.65 9.80 26.45
N ASN A 232 9.04 10.96 26.62
CA ASN A 232 8.96 11.96 25.57
C ASN A 232 10.37 12.44 25.23
N ARG A 233 10.65 12.69 23.95
CA ARG A 233 11.98 13.08 23.46
C ARG A 233 11.90 14.38 22.69
N ASP A 234 12.94 15.19 22.79
CA ASP A 234 13.09 16.36 21.92
C ASP A 234 13.67 15.90 20.57
N LEU A 235 12.99 16.26 19.49
CA LEU A 235 13.40 15.93 18.13
C LEU A 235 13.72 17.20 17.36
N ARG A 236 14.58 17.10 16.35
CA ARG A 236 14.72 18.17 15.34
C ARG A 236 14.06 17.72 14.05
N ILE A 237 13.30 18.62 13.46
CA ILE A 237 12.66 18.42 12.17
C ILE A 237 13.14 19.46 11.17
N LYS A 238 13.21 19.06 9.91
CA LYS A 238 13.46 19.96 8.78
C LYS A 238 12.41 19.71 7.72
N VAL A 239 11.59 20.71 7.44
CA VAL A 239 10.43 20.60 6.55
C VAL A 239 10.77 21.22 5.21
N ASN A 240 10.49 20.49 4.13
CA ASN A 240 10.66 20.96 2.74
C ASN A 240 12.03 21.61 2.47
N GLY A 241 13.10 21.03 3.02
CA GLY A 241 14.47 21.54 2.84
C GLY A 241 14.78 22.86 3.58
N GLY A 242 13.87 23.37 4.41
CA GLY A 242 14.05 24.60 5.18
C GLY A 242 15.03 24.49 6.35
N GLU A 243 14.84 25.35 7.35
CA GLU A 243 15.67 25.35 8.55
C GLU A 243 15.29 24.23 9.54
N TRP A 244 16.29 23.73 10.27
CA TRP A 244 16.07 22.80 11.37
C TRP A 244 15.37 23.48 12.54
N ARG A 245 14.28 22.89 13.02
CA ARG A 245 13.52 23.35 14.18
C ARG A 245 13.47 22.25 15.23
N THR A 246 13.66 22.63 16.49
CA THR A 246 13.48 21.71 17.61
C THR A 246 12.00 21.63 17.97
N VAL A 247 11.53 20.42 18.24
CA VAL A 247 10.19 20.13 18.75
C VAL A 247 10.36 19.37 20.05
N ASP A 248 9.95 20.02 21.14
CA ASP A 248 10.19 19.49 22.48
C ASP A 248 9.13 18.46 22.89
N LYS A 249 9.52 17.52 23.75
CA LYS A 249 8.66 16.52 24.39
C LYS A 249 7.75 15.76 23.41
N VAL A 250 8.25 15.38 22.24
CA VAL A 250 7.52 14.56 21.28
C VAL A 250 7.22 13.20 21.91
N THR A 251 5.94 12.89 22.01
CA THR A 251 5.41 11.57 22.39
C THR A 251 5.32 10.69 21.15
N ALA A 252 4.75 11.20 20.06
CA ALA A 252 4.63 10.49 18.79
C ALA A 252 4.69 11.48 17.63
N LEU A 253 5.24 11.03 16.51
CA LEU A 253 5.19 11.75 15.23
C LEU A 253 4.70 10.76 14.17
N CYS A 254 3.59 11.09 13.52
CA CYS A 254 3.00 10.27 12.45
C CYS A 254 3.08 11.04 11.15
N VAL A 255 3.58 10.41 10.08
CA VAL A 255 3.63 10.94 8.72
C VAL A 255 2.66 10.13 7.87
N GLY A 256 1.51 10.71 7.55
CA GLY A 256 0.44 10.04 6.81
C GLY A 256 0.37 10.45 5.34
N ASN A 257 0.16 9.44 4.49
CA ASN A 257 -0.29 9.56 3.11
C ASN A 257 -1.78 9.19 2.95
N ALA A 258 -2.33 8.36 3.86
CA ALA A 258 -3.75 8.05 3.97
C ALA A 258 -4.33 8.50 5.31
N LYS A 259 -5.66 8.56 5.43
CA LYS A 259 -6.35 9.16 6.60
C LYS A 259 -6.39 8.26 7.83
N TYR A 260 -6.39 6.95 7.60
CA TYR A 260 -6.62 5.94 8.62
C TYR A 260 -5.40 5.02 8.76
N PHE A 261 -5.19 4.55 9.97
CA PHE A 261 -4.26 3.48 10.28
C PHE A 261 -4.73 2.72 11.52
N GLY A 262 -4.10 1.59 11.80
CA GLY A 262 -4.27 0.87 13.04
C GLY A 262 -5.73 0.48 13.35
N GLY A 263 -6.48 0.00 12.37
CA GLY A 263 -7.85 -0.48 12.58
C GLY A 263 -8.86 0.66 12.76
N GLY A 264 -8.67 1.75 12.03
CA GLY A 264 -9.61 2.87 11.93
C GLY A 264 -9.31 4.09 12.78
N MET A 265 -8.11 4.19 13.36
CA MET A 265 -7.65 5.45 13.95
C MET A 265 -7.43 6.46 12.82
N LYS A 266 -8.12 7.59 12.87
CA LYS A 266 -8.09 8.61 11.83
C LYS A 266 -7.00 9.66 12.13
N ILE A 267 -5.74 9.22 12.19
CA ILE A 267 -4.60 10.04 12.66
C ILE A 267 -4.34 11.28 11.82
N THR A 268 -4.58 11.20 10.52
CA THR A 268 -4.27 12.22 9.50
C THR A 268 -5.56 12.60 8.75
N PRO A 269 -6.53 13.23 9.45
CA PRO A 269 -7.91 13.30 8.97
C PRO A 269 -8.10 14.20 7.75
N THR A 270 -7.11 15.04 7.43
CA THR A 270 -7.17 16.05 6.36
C THR A 270 -6.24 15.75 5.19
N VAL A 271 -5.52 14.62 5.20
CA VAL A 271 -4.65 14.23 4.09
C VAL A 271 -5.48 13.82 2.88
N ASP A 272 -4.98 14.15 1.70
CA ASP A 272 -5.50 13.72 0.42
C ASP A 272 -4.40 12.97 -0.32
N PRO A 273 -4.53 11.64 -0.55
CA PRO A 273 -3.51 10.83 -1.23
C PRO A 273 -3.24 11.20 -2.70
N PHE A 274 -3.86 12.26 -3.21
CA PHE A 274 -3.72 12.75 -4.58
C PHE A 274 -3.18 14.20 -4.65
N SER A 275 -2.89 14.84 -3.51
CA SER A 275 -2.56 16.27 -3.48
C SER A 275 -1.07 16.60 -3.64
N GLY A 276 -0.19 15.60 -3.64
CA GLY A 276 1.26 15.75 -3.65
C GLY A 276 1.83 16.17 -2.29
N ASP A 277 1.10 15.96 -1.19
CA ASP A 277 1.51 16.34 0.17
C ASP A 277 1.26 15.19 1.16
N LEU A 278 2.20 15.00 2.09
CA LEU A 278 2.00 14.21 3.31
C LEU A 278 1.43 15.09 4.42
N GLN A 279 0.69 14.48 5.35
CA GLN A 279 0.29 15.12 6.59
C GLN A 279 1.15 14.61 7.75
N VAL A 280 1.88 15.50 8.41
CA VAL A 280 2.57 15.20 9.66
C VAL A 280 1.67 15.58 10.82
N VAL A 281 1.57 14.69 11.82
CA VAL A 281 0.89 14.95 13.09
C VAL A 281 1.88 14.70 14.21
N ILE A 282 2.10 15.72 15.03
CA ILE A 282 3.02 15.67 16.17
C ILE A 282 2.20 15.73 17.45
N ILE A 283 2.42 14.76 18.33
CA ILE A 283 1.81 14.67 19.65
C ILE A 283 2.89 14.93 20.70
N GLN A 284 2.68 15.92 21.56
CA GLN A 284 3.66 16.42 22.54
C GLN A 284 3.11 16.36 23.97
N ASP A 285 3.96 15.96 24.91
CA ASP A 285 3.70 15.89 26.34
C ASP A 285 2.48 15.03 26.75
N PHE A 286 2.22 13.95 26.02
CA PHE A 286 1.14 13.02 26.35
C PHE A 286 1.61 11.97 27.35
N LYS A 287 0.69 11.59 28.25
CA LYS A 287 0.79 10.41 29.11
C LYS A 287 -0.24 9.37 28.66
N TRP A 288 -0.08 8.14 29.12
CA TRP A 288 -0.95 7.02 28.74
C TRP A 288 -2.43 7.27 29.06
N TYR A 289 -2.75 7.92 30.19
CA TYR A 289 -4.12 8.25 30.57
C TYR A 289 -4.72 9.34 29.67
N SER A 290 -3.93 10.35 29.29
CA SER A 290 -4.35 11.38 28.33
C SER A 290 -4.69 10.75 26.98
N PHE A 291 -3.88 9.80 26.51
CA PHE A 291 -4.17 9.05 25.29
C PHE A 291 -5.50 8.28 25.39
N LEU A 292 -5.72 7.52 26.47
CA LEU A 292 -6.96 6.77 26.65
C LEU A 292 -8.21 7.68 26.67
N LEU A 293 -8.17 8.77 27.45
CA LEU A 293 -9.29 9.71 27.54
C LEU A 293 -9.61 10.35 26.18
N LYS A 294 -8.60 10.55 25.34
CA LYS A 294 -8.71 11.22 24.03
C LYS A 294 -8.84 10.24 22.86
N LEU A 295 -8.89 8.93 23.11
CA LEU A 295 -8.93 7.90 22.07
C LEU A 295 -10.13 8.06 21.14
N HIS A 296 -11.31 8.40 21.69
CA HIS A 296 -12.50 8.67 20.89
C HIS A 296 -12.31 9.81 19.87
N ARG A 297 -11.52 10.84 20.21
CA ARG A 297 -11.19 11.94 19.30
C ARG A 297 -10.25 11.51 18.19
N LEU A 298 -9.33 10.59 18.47
CA LEU A 298 -8.44 10.02 17.47
C LEU A 298 -9.21 9.17 16.45
N TYR A 299 -10.13 8.33 16.91
CA TYR A 299 -11.01 7.55 16.01
C TYR A 299 -11.99 8.46 15.24
N GLY A 300 -12.46 9.55 15.86
CA GLY A 300 -13.29 10.55 15.20
C GLY A 300 -12.54 11.53 14.28
N GLY A 301 -11.20 11.57 14.35
CA GLY A 301 -10.37 12.54 13.62
C GLY A 301 -10.47 13.99 14.14
N THR A 302 -10.92 14.19 15.38
CA THR A 302 -11.03 15.50 16.05
C THR A 302 -9.91 15.75 17.05
N HIS A 303 -8.86 14.92 17.04
CA HIS A 303 -7.68 15.06 17.91
C HIS A 303 -6.82 16.27 17.53
N LEU A 304 -6.92 16.79 16.31
CA LEU A 304 -6.18 17.99 15.90
C LEU A 304 -6.53 19.25 16.72
N THR A 305 -7.70 19.28 17.36
CA THR A 305 -8.10 20.38 18.25
C THR A 305 -7.79 20.08 19.72
N VAL A 306 -6.89 19.14 20.00
CA VAL A 306 -6.41 18.81 21.34
C VAL A 306 -5.11 19.55 21.62
N ASN A 307 -4.99 20.16 22.81
CA ASN A 307 -3.73 20.74 23.26
C ASN A 307 -2.59 19.70 23.26
N GLY A 308 -1.44 20.08 22.70
CA GLY A 308 -0.30 19.18 22.50
C GLY A 308 -0.41 18.32 21.23
N VAL A 309 -1.36 18.59 20.34
CA VAL A 309 -1.42 17.99 19.00
C VAL A 309 -1.28 19.11 17.99
N SER A 310 -0.34 18.94 17.06
CA SER A 310 -0.16 19.85 15.93
C SER A 310 -0.14 19.06 14.63
N SER A 311 -0.43 19.73 13.51
CA SER A 311 -0.33 19.12 12.19
C SER A 311 0.18 20.10 11.15
N ILE A 312 0.97 19.59 10.22
CA ILE A 312 1.55 20.33 9.10
C ILE A 312 1.47 19.49 7.83
N ARG A 313 1.26 20.13 6.67
CA ARG A 313 1.37 19.49 5.35
C ARG A 313 2.76 19.72 4.79
N VAL A 314 3.37 18.67 4.24
CA VAL A 314 4.77 18.68 3.79
C VAL A 314 4.95 17.82 2.54
N GLN A 315 5.88 18.20 1.68
CA GLN A 315 6.37 17.34 0.59
C GLN A 315 7.54 16.48 1.09
N SER A 316 8.31 16.99 2.05
CA SER A 316 9.34 16.23 2.74
C SER A 316 9.54 16.70 4.18
N ILE A 317 9.95 15.79 5.05
CA ILE A 317 10.37 16.07 6.41
C ILE A 317 11.55 15.17 6.79
N GLU A 318 12.64 15.77 7.25
CA GLU A 318 13.76 15.05 7.87
C GLU A 318 13.58 15.10 9.39
N VAL A 319 13.76 13.97 10.07
CA VAL A 319 13.60 13.85 11.52
C VAL A 319 14.85 13.26 12.12
N VAL A 320 15.38 13.91 13.16
CA VAL A 320 16.57 13.46 13.90
C VAL A 320 16.36 13.64 15.41
N GLU A 321 17.06 12.85 16.22
CA GLU A 321 17.14 13.09 17.67
C GLU A 321 17.97 14.34 17.97
N VAL A 322 17.57 15.15 18.96
CA VAL A 322 18.42 16.26 19.45
C VAL A 322 19.69 15.71 20.09
N VAL A 323 19.55 14.66 20.90
CA VAL A 323 20.66 13.91 21.50
C VAL A 323 20.60 12.49 20.94
N PRO A 324 21.49 12.11 20.02
CA PRO A 324 21.45 10.79 19.39
C PRO A 324 21.65 9.68 20.41
N ASN A 325 20.58 8.93 20.73
CA ASN A 325 20.66 7.70 21.51
C ASN A 325 20.41 6.46 20.67
N GLY A 326 19.89 6.61 19.44
CA GLY A 326 19.61 5.50 18.53
C GLY A 326 18.47 4.61 18.99
N ASP A 327 17.56 5.13 19.82
CA ASP A 327 16.46 4.37 20.44
C ASP A 327 15.07 4.81 19.97
N VAL A 328 14.99 5.84 19.10
CA VAL A 328 13.72 6.32 18.54
C VAL A 328 13.35 5.49 17.31
N PHE A 329 12.41 4.56 17.54
CA PHE A 329 11.90 3.63 16.53
C PHE A 329 11.13 4.31 15.40
N VAL A 330 11.28 3.77 14.20
CA VAL A 330 10.52 4.12 12.99
C VAL A 330 9.88 2.86 12.40
N GLN A 331 8.60 2.98 12.03
CA GLN A 331 7.80 1.93 11.42
C GLN A 331 6.93 2.52 10.31
N SER A 332 6.48 1.71 9.34
CA SER A 332 5.44 2.13 8.40
C SER A 332 4.50 0.98 8.05
N ASP A 333 3.19 1.25 7.94
CA ASP A 333 2.16 0.28 7.53
C ASP A 333 2.20 -1.07 8.28
N GLY A 334 2.74 -1.10 9.50
CA GLY A 334 2.89 -2.32 10.28
C GLY A 334 4.24 -3.04 10.15
N GLU A 335 5.16 -2.56 9.31
CA GLU A 335 6.50 -3.13 9.10
C GLU A 335 7.61 -2.27 9.73
N HIS A 336 8.54 -2.92 10.43
CA HIS A 336 9.65 -2.24 11.10
C HIS A 336 10.68 -1.75 10.07
N PHE A 337 11.03 -0.46 10.15
CA PHE A 337 12.01 0.16 9.27
C PHE A 337 13.38 0.28 9.96
N GLY A 338 13.40 0.75 11.21
CA GLY A 338 14.63 0.96 11.96
C GLY A 338 14.49 2.09 12.98
N PHE A 339 15.45 3.01 12.96
CA PHE A 339 15.56 4.12 13.91
C PHE A 339 15.87 5.43 13.19
N LEU A 340 15.68 6.55 13.88
CA LEU A 340 16.17 7.85 13.43
C LEU A 340 17.71 7.86 13.28
N PRO A 341 18.28 8.69 12.38
CA PRO A 341 17.63 9.70 11.55
C PRO A 341 16.88 9.12 10.35
N THR A 342 15.80 9.78 9.91
CA THR A 342 15.02 9.33 8.75
C THR A 342 14.43 10.53 8.00
N LYS A 343 14.48 10.47 6.68
CA LYS A 343 13.82 11.42 5.79
C LYS A 343 12.56 10.78 5.22
N PHE A 344 11.46 11.52 5.27
CA PHE A 344 10.18 11.16 4.68
C PHE A 344 9.91 12.11 3.51
N SER A 345 9.42 11.60 2.40
CA SER A 345 9.04 12.40 1.24
C SER A 345 7.88 11.78 0.49
N VAL A 346 7.14 12.59 -0.24
CA VAL A 346 6.09 12.15 -1.15
C VAL A 346 6.67 11.92 -2.55
N LEU A 347 6.17 10.89 -3.22
CA LEU A 347 6.32 10.69 -4.66
C LEU A 347 4.97 11.02 -5.32
N PRO A 348 4.79 12.26 -5.83
CA PRO A 348 3.50 12.70 -6.35
C PRO A 348 3.08 11.88 -7.56
N GLY A 349 1.83 11.40 -7.55
CA GLY A 349 1.23 10.67 -8.66
C GLY A 349 2.03 9.46 -9.15
N ALA A 350 2.79 8.82 -8.26
CA ALA A 350 3.75 7.79 -8.60
C ALA A 350 3.10 6.52 -9.18
N VAL A 351 1.85 6.24 -8.83
CA VAL A 351 1.14 5.02 -9.24
C VAL A 351 -0.26 5.37 -9.77
N ASP A 352 -0.64 4.83 -10.93
CA ASP A 352 -2.03 4.86 -11.39
C ASP A 352 -2.87 3.97 -10.47
N PHE A 353 -4.02 4.44 -9.98
CA PHE A 353 -4.84 3.69 -9.03
C PHE A 353 -6.31 3.70 -9.42
N PHE A 354 -6.97 2.53 -9.36
CA PHE A 354 -8.41 2.43 -9.60
C PHE A 354 -9.21 3.05 -8.45
N SER A 355 -9.74 4.25 -8.68
CA SER A 355 -10.52 5.05 -7.74
C SER A 355 -12.02 4.90 -7.93
#